data_AF-A0A353H8G9-F1
#
_entry.id   AF-A0A353H8G9-F1
#
_cell.length_a   1.000
_cell.length_b   1.000
_cell.length_c   1.000
_cell.angle_alpha   90.00
_cell.angle_beta   90.00
_cell.angle_gamma   90.00
#
_symmetry.space_group_name_H-M   'P 1'
#
loop_
_entity.id
_entity.type
_entity.pdbx_description
1 polymer ?
#
loop_
_entity_poly.entity_id
_entity_poly.type
_entity_poly.pdbx_seq_one_letter_code
_entity_poly.pdbx_strand_id
1 'polypeptide(L)' 'MKDIVIVSGVRTPIGRYGGALKDVPVYKLASLVLNEAAKRAGVKSSEVDDVIMAQSYQNGECANGARMAILDAGWPVEVP' A
#
# COMPACT_ATOMS: atom_id res chain seq x y z
N MET A 1 -22.39 -2.88 19.36
CA MET A 1 -21.07 -3.00 18.73
C MET A 1 -21.30 -3.19 17.24
N LYS A 2 -20.54 -2.53 16.36
CA LYS A 2 -20.63 -2.78 14.91
C LYS A 2 -19.64 -3.88 14.55
N ASP A 3 -20.01 -4.75 13.63
CA ASP A 3 -19.13 -5.81 13.14
C ASP A 3 -18.00 -5.22 12.29
N ILE A 4 -16.81 -5.83 12.39
CA ILE A 4 -15.62 -5.47 11.61
C ILE A 4 -15.38 -6.61 10.64
N VAL A 5 -15.25 -6.29 9.35
CA VAL A 5 -15.13 -7.28 8.27
C VAL A 5 -13.96 -6.95 7.35
N ILE A 6 -13.36 -7.99 6.76
CA ILE A 6 -12.33 -7.86 5.72
C ILE A 6 -13.02 -8.01 4.36
N VAL A 7 -13.05 -6.94 3.57
CA VAL A 7 -13.76 -6.90 2.28
C VAL A 7 -12.87 -7.23 1.07
N SER A 8 -11.56 -7.14 1.20
CA SER A 8 -10.60 -7.37 0.12
C SER A 8 -9.23 -7.78 0.67
N GLY A 9 -8.51 -8.60 -0.10
CA GLY A 9 -7.15 -9.03 0.22
C GLY A 9 -6.37 -9.32 -1.05
N VAL A 10 -5.23 -8.66 -1.22
CA VAL A 10 -4.36 -8.79 -2.40
C VAL A 10 -2.89 -8.70 -1.99
N ARG A 11 -2.02 -9.15 -2.89
CA ARG A 11 -0.57 -9.05 -2.72
C ARG A 11 0.12 -8.98 -4.08
N THR A 12 1.36 -8.49 -4.09
CA THR A 12 2.26 -8.68 -5.21
C THR A 12 2.77 -10.14 -5.28
N PRO A 13 3.36 -10.54 -6.42
CA PRO A 13 4.23 -11.71 -6.46
C PRO A 13 5.45 -11.51 -5.53
N ILE A 14 5.94 -12.61 -4.95
CA ILE A 14 7.12 -12.59 -4.09
C ILE A 14 8.36 -12.85 -4.95
N GLY A 15 9.26 -11.88 -5.02
CA GLY A 15 10.54 -12.01 -5.72
C GLY A 15 11.60 -12.73 -4.88
N ARG A 16 12.61 -13.30 -5.55
CA ARG A 16 13.83 -13.76 -4.88
C ARG A 16 14.73 -12.57 -4.56
N TYR A 17 15.52 -12.65 -3.49
CA TYR A 17 16.56 -11.67 -3.18
C TYR A 17 17.51 -11.52 -4.39
N GLY A 18 17.76 -10.27 -4.82
CA GLY A 18 18.53 -9.96 -6.03
C GLY A 18 17.88 -10.36 -7.35
N GLY A 19 16.60 -10.77 -7.34
CA GLY A 19 15.87 -11.25 -8.52
C GLY A 19 15.10 -10.15 -9.25
N ALA A 20 13.97 -10.53 -9.85
CA ALA A 20 13.20 -9.68 -10.77
C ALA A 20 12.66 -8.37 -10.16
N LEU A 21 12.54 -8.27 -8.84
CA LEU A 21 12.03 -7.07 -8.15
C LEU A 21 13.14 -6.23 -7.51
N LYS A 22 14.43 -6.53 -7.75
CA LYS A 22 15.55 -5.89 -7.06
C LYS A 22 15.62 -4.36 -7.27
N ASP A 23 15.16 -3.88 -8.42
CA ASP A 23 15.21 -2.47 -8.80
C ASP A 23 13.88 -1.74 -8.50
N VAL A 24 12.92 -2.41 -7.87
CA VAL A 24 11.60 -1.85 -7.57
C VAL A 24 11.59 -1.26 -6.15
N PRO A 25 11.35 0.05 -5.99
CA PRO A 25 11.20 0.66 -4.67
C PRO A 25 10.03 0.07 -3.88
N VAL A 26 10.17 -0.03 -2.55
CA VAL A 26 9.15 -0.62 -1.67
C VAL A 26 7.79 0.06 -1.79
N TYR A 27 7.76 1.39 -1.82
CA TYR A 27 6.50 2.15 -1.92
C TYR A 27 5.78 1.93 -3.25
N LYS A 28 6.49 1.58 -4.33
CA LYS A 28 5.88 1.19 -5.63
C LYS A 28 5.15 -0.14 -5.54
N LEU A 29 5.70 -1.09 -4.79
CA LEU A 29 5.01 -2.37 -4.54
C LEU A 29 3.75 -2.15 -3.71
N ALA A 30 3.82 -1.27 -2.70
CA ALA A 30 2.70 -0.92 -1.85
C ALA A 30 1.61 -0.14 -2.60
N SER A 31 1.95 0.84 -3.45
CA SER A 31 0.98 1.62 -4.23
C SER A 31 0.16 0.76 -5.19
N LEU A 32 0.80 -0.25 -5.81
CA LEU A 32 0.12 -1.26 -6.62
C LEU A 32 -0.92 -2.06 -5.81
N VAL A 33 -0.55 -2.47 -4.59
CA VAL A 33 -1.43 -3.22 -3.69
C VAL A 33 -2.60 -2.36 -3.23
N LEU A 34 -2.37 -1.10 -2.87
CA LEU A 34 -3.43 -0.17 -2.44
C LEU A 34 -4.49 0.00 -3.54
N ASN A 35 -4.06 0.32 -4.76
CA ASN A 35 -4.97 0.53 -5.88
C ASN A 35 -5.77 -0.73 -6.23
N GLU A 36 -5.13 -1.89 -6.25
CA GLU A 36 -5.82 -3.15 -6.55
C GLU A 36 -6.75 -3.58 -5.41
N ALA A 37 -6.38 -3.36 -4.14
CA ALA A 37 -7.22 -3.66 -2.98
C ALA A 37 -8.50 -2.83 -2.99
N ALA A 38 -8.37 -1.51 -3.19
CA ALA A 38 -9.49 -0.57 -3.27
C ALA A 38 -10.41 -0.89 -4.46
N LYS A 39 -9.81 -1.18 -5.63
CA LYS A 39 -10.56 -1.59 -6.83
C LYS A 39 -11.38 -2.86 -6.58
N ARG A 40 -10.81 -3.91 -5.95
CA ARG A 40 -11.54 -5.15 -5.65
C ARG A 40 -12.61 -4.96 -4.58
N ALA A 41 -12.35 -4.09 -3.61
CA ALA A 41 -13.32 -3.71 -2.58
C ALA A 41 -14.46 -2.84 -3.14
N GLY A 42 -14.27 -2.22 -4.31
CA GLY A 42 -15.22 -1.26 -4.88
C GLY A 42 -15.25 0.07 -4.13
N VAL A 43 -14.17 0.43 -3.45
CA VAL A 43 -14.05 1.62 -2.60
C VAL A 43 -13.20 2.68 -3.31
N LYS A 44 -13.59 3.94 -3.22
CA LYS A 44 -12.77 5.07 -3.71
C LYS A 44 -11.67 5.37 -2.71
N SER A 45 -10.51 5.78 -3.19
CA SER A 45 -9.39 6.18 -2.31
C SER A 45 -9.75 7.29 -1.32
N SER A 46 -10.65 8.20 -1.70
CA SER A 46 -11.17 9.27 -0.83
C SER A 46 -12.08 8.79 0.31
N GLU A 47 -12.52 7.53 0.29
CA GLU A 47 -13.36 6.92 1.34
C GLU A 47 -12.53 6.15 2.37
N VAL A 48 -11.20 6.09 2.19
CA VAL A 48 -10.29 5.42 3.11
C VAL A 48 -9.88 6.39 4.22
N ASP A 49 -10.16 6.00 5.47
CA ASP A 49 -9.86 6.81 6.64
C ASP A 49 -8.39 6.70 7.10
N ASP A 50 -7.73 5.56 6.86
CA ASP A 50 -6.36 5.30 7.34
C ASP A 50 -5.66 4.19 6.52
N VAL A 51 -4.34 4.29 6.40
CA VAL A 51 -3.49 3.29 5.74
C VAL A 51 -2.30 2.94 6.64
N ILE A 52 -2.30 1.72 7.17
CA ILE A 52 -1.26 1.23 8.07
C ILE A 52 -0.38 0.23 7.33
N MET A 53 0.93 0.46 7.31
CA MET A 53 1.91 -0.41 6.65
C MET A 53 3.04 -0.81 7.60
N ALA A 54 3.37 -2.09 7.63
CA ALA A 54 4.53 -2.62 8.34
C ALA A 54 5.72 -2.81 7.40
N GLN A 55 6.91 -2.41 7.83
CA GLN A 55 8.15 -2.63 7.10
C GLN A 55 9.30 -2.84 8.11
N SER A 56 10.06 -3.92 7.96
CA SER A 56 11.06 -4.35 8.96
C SER A 56 12.46 -3.75 8.80
N TYR A 57 12.75 -3.11 7.67
CA TYR A 57 14.07 -2.56 7.34
C TYR A 57 13.92 -1.14 6.79
N GLN A 58 13.48 -0.24 7.67
CA GLN A 58 13.06 1.10 7.28
C GLN A 58 14.31 2.00 7.19
N ASN A 59 14.34 2.89 6.21
CA ASN A 59 15.47 3.77 5.96
C ASN A 59 15.01 5.19 5.62
N GLY A 60 15.96 6.11 5.47
CA GLY A 60 15.67 7.52 5.20
C GLY A 60 15.06 7.82 3.82
N GLU A 61 15.20 6.91 2.85
CA GLU A 61 14.60 7.07 1.51
C GLU A 61 13.08 6.83 1.54
N CYS A 62 12.59 6.11 2.57
CA CYS A 62 11.19 5.76 2.74
C CYS A 62 10.79 5.85 4.22
N ALA A 63 10.95 7.03 4.82
CA ALA A 63 10.74 7.25 6.24
C ALA A 63 9.31 6.89 6.70
N ASN A 64 8.29 7.16 5.89
CA ASN A 64 6.94 6.64 6.08
C ASN A 64 6.47 5.98 4.79
N GLY A 65 6.62 4.66 4.72
CA GLY A 65 6.30 3.90 3.51
C GLY A 65 4.81 3.84 3.17
N ALA A 66 3.91 3.90 4.17
CA ALA A 66 2.48 4.02 3.93
C ALA A 66 2.17 5.34 3.22
N ARG A 67 2.65 6.46 3.77
CA ARG A 67 2.44 7.79 3.19
C ARG A 67 3.03 7.91 1.79
N MET A 68 4.25 7.41 1.59
CA MET A 68 4.89 7.41 0.27
C MET A 68 4.08 6.58 -0.75
N ALA A 69 3.52 5.44 -0.34
CA ALA A 69 2.69 4.61 -1.19
C ALA A 69 1.35 5.27 -1.56
N ILE A 70 0.69 5.97 -0.63
CA ILE A 70 -0.55 6.74 -0.88
C ILE A 70 -0.30 7.81 -1.95
N LEU A 71 0.76 8.61 -1.76
CA LEU A 71 1.12 9.67 -2.71
C LEU A 71 1.48 9.11 -4.09
N ASP A 72 2.24 8.01 -4.12
CA ASP A 72 2.60 7.33 -5.36
C ASP A 72 1.38 6.70 -6.06
N ALA A 73 0.42 6.18 -5.28
CA ALA A 73 -0.82 5.60 -5.78
C ALA A 73 -1.77 6.65 -6.38
N GLY A 74 -1.48 7.95 -6.19
CA GLY A 74 -2.34 9.05 -6.63
C GLY A 74 -3.58 9.25 -5.77
N TRP A 75 -3.54 8.80 -4.51
CA TRP A 75 -4.63 8.99 -3.56
C TRP A 75 -4.63 10.43 -3.02
N PRO A 76 -5.78 10.94 -2.53
CA PRO A 76 -5.87 12.27 -1.94
C PRO A 76 -4.87 12.46 -0.79
N VAL A 77 -4.30 13.65 -0.68
CA VAL A 77 -3.28 13.95 0.34
C VAL A 77 -3.87 14.00 1.75
N GLU A 78 -5.19 14.14 1.86
CA GLU A 78 -5.97 14.15 3.08
C GLU A 78 -6.10 12.76 3.71
N VAL A 79 -5.88 11.68 2.94
CA VAL A 79 -5.81 10.32 3.50
C VAL A 79 -4.50 10.21 4.29
N PRO A 80 -4.54 9.97 5.61
CA PRO A 80 -3.35 9.98 6.46
C PRO A 80 -2.37 8.84 6.17
#